data_AF-A0A8J2XVP2-F1
#
_entry.id   AF-A0A8J2XVP2-F1
#
_cell.length_a   1.000
_cell.length_b   1.000
_cell.length_c   1.000
_cell.angle_alpha   90.00
_cell.angle_beta   90.00
_cell.angle_gamma   90.00
#
_symmetry.space_group_name_H-M   'P 1'
#
loop_
_entity.id
_entity.type
_entity.pdbx_description
1 polymer ?
#
loop_
_entity_poly.entity_id
_entity_poly.type
_entity_poly.pdbx_seq_one_letter_code
_entity_poly.pdbx_strand_id
1 'polypeptide(L)'
;MGDAGLLVTFLFILAAYCTGFILCIFGNYLLNLKEWLWPVPKPKNSSAGNSQKYIVVREKSKENFRYVEQWNVLKNFSSSLALALICIDVQCLVSIKSFTIFHFIGGIALSMVVLFKASTYHRWAIIDLDNAYTNYTKSEENETGG
;
A
#
# COMPACT_ATOMS: atom_id res chain seq x y z
N MET A 1 17.29 -35.33 -13.24
CA MET A 1 16.40 -34.16 -13.44
C MET A 1 15.77 -33.62 -12.15
N GLY A 2 16.10 -34.13 -10.94
CA GLY A 2 15.50 -33.67 -9.66
C GLY A 2 16.14 -32.42 -9.03
N ASP A 3 17.47 -32.34 -8.97
CA ASP A 3 18.14 -31.32 -8.14
C ASP A 3 18.29 -29.96 -8.84
N ALA A 4 18.54 -29.96 -10.15
CA ALA A 4 18.65 -28.73 -10.93
C ALA A 4 17.30 -27.98 -11.04
N GLY A 5 16.18 -28.71 -11.11
CA GLY A 5 14.84 -28.11 -11.14
C GLY A 5 14.50 -27.42 -9.82
N LEU A 6 14.80 -28.08 -8.69
CA LEU A 6 14.56 -27.53 -7.35
C LEU A 6 15.39 -26.26 -7.09
N LEU A 7 16.67 -26.26 -7.50
CA LEU A 7 17.54 -25.09 -7.40
C LEU A 7 17.00 -23.90 -8.20
N VAL A 8 16.54 -24.13 -9.44
CA VAL A 8 15.97 -23.07 -10.28
C VAL A 8 14.68 -22.50 -9.67
N THR A 9 13.78 -23.35 -9.17
CA THR A 9 12.56 -22.90 -8.47
C THR A 9 12.90 -22.06 -7.23
N PHE A 10 13.87 -22.50 -6.44
CA PHE A 10 14.29 -21.76 -5.25
C PHE A 10 14.88 -20.39 -5.61
N LEU A 11 15.76 -20.32 -6.61
CA LEU A 11 16.34 -19.07 -7.09
C LEU A 11 15.26 -18.13 -7.65
N PHE A 12 14.27 -18.67 -8.36
CA PHE A 12 13.14 -17.89 -8.85
C PHE A 12 12.30 -17.30 -7.70
N ILE A 13 11.97 -18.10 -6.68
CA ILE A 13 11.23 -17.62 -5.50
C ILE A 13 12.01 -16.52 -4.78
N LEU A 14 13.32 -16.72 -4.59
CA LEU A 14 14.18 -15.74 -3.95
C LEU A 14 14.24 -14.43 -4.74
N ALA A 15 14.42 -14.51 -6.05
CA ALA A 15 14.44 -13.34 -6.93
C ALA A 15 13.09 -12.61 -6.93
N ALA A 16 11.98 -13.34 -6.98
CA ALA A 16 10.63 -12.76 -6.92
C ALA A 16 10.37 -12.07 -5.57
N TYR A 17 10.82 -12.67 -4.46
CA TYR A 17 10.71 -12.07 -3.13
C TYR A 17 11.52 -10.77 -3.01
N CYS A 18 12.79 -10.79 -3.41
CA CYS A 18 13.64 -9.60 -3.41
C CYS A 18 13.07 -8.49 -4.31
N THR A 19 12.59 -8.85 -5.49
CA THR A 19 11.96 -7.90 -6.42
C THR A 19 10.69 -7.29 -5.82
N GLY A 20 9.82 -8.11 -5.24
CA GLY A 20 8.61 -7.64 -4.56
C GLY A 20 8.91 -6.72 -3.38
N PHE A 21 9.94 -7.02 -2.60
CA PHE A 21 10.37 -6.17 -1.49
C PHE A 21 10.86 -4.79 -1.97
N ILE A 22 11.70 -4.77 -3.01
CA ILE A 22 12.18 -3.54 -3.64
C ILE A 22 11.00 -2.72 -4.19
N LEU A 23 10.09 -3.36 -4.94
CA LEU A 23 8.90 -2.72 -5.48
C LEU A 23 8.02 -2.12 -4.37
N CYS A 24 7.88 -2.81 -3.24
CA CYS A 24 7.11 -2.32 -2.10
C CYS A 24 7.73 -1.06 -1.49
N ILE A 25 9.05 -1.02 -1.30
CA ILE A 25 9.76 0.16 -0.77
C ILE A 25 9.57 1.36 -1.72
N PHE A 26 9.94 1.19 -2.99
CA PHE A 26 9.88 2.28 -3.97
C PHE A 26 8.45 2.68 -4.31
N GLY A 27 7.50 1.74 -4.29
CA GLY A 27 6.08 2.01 -4.46
C GLY A 27 5.54 2.90 -3.33
N ASN A 28 5.94 2.64 -2.08
CA ASN A 28 5.58 3.50 -0.96
C ASN A 28 6.24 4.89 -1.06
N TYR A 29 7.50 4.99 -1.53
CA TYR A 29 8.11 6.29 -1.82
C TYR A 29 7.34 7.07 -2.89
N LEU A 30 6.92 6.40 -3.96
CA LEU A 30 6.12 7.01 -5.03
C LEU A 30 4.76 7.49 -4.51
N LEU A 31 4.12 6.70 -3.63
CA LEU A 31 2.89 7.10 -2.95
C LEU A 31 3.09 8.34 -2.07
N ASN A 32 4.16 8.37 -1.26
CA ASN A 32 4.50 9.52 -0.43
C ASN A 32 4.78 10.76 -1.28
N LEU A 33 5.47 10.61 -2.42
CA LEU A 33 5.70 11.70 -3.36
C LEU A 33 4.36 12.23 -3.91
N LYS A 34 3.45 11.34 -4.29
CA LYS A 34 2.10 11.72 -4.73
C LYS A 34 1.34 12.47 -3.63
N GLU A 35 1.44 12.04 -2.37
CA GLU A 35 0.75 12.70 -1.26
C GLU A 35 1.40 14.02 -0.85
N TRP A 36 2.69 14.20 -1.13
CA TRP A 36 3.37 15.48 -1.00
C TRP A 36 2.95 16.47 -2.09
N LEU A 37 2.86 16.01 -3.35
CA LEU A 37 2.45 16.82 -4.50
C LEU A 37 0.94 17.15 -4.48
N TRP A 38 0.12 16.18 -4.09
CA TRP A 38 -1.34 16.30 -4.01
C TRP A 38 -1.82 15.90 -2.61
N PRO A 39 -1.62 16.79 -1.61
CA PRO A 39 -2.00 16.51 -0.25
C PRO A 39 -3.51 16.35 -0.13
N VAL A 40 -3.92 15.26 0.50
CA VAL A 40 -5.31 15.00 0.83
C VAL A 40 -5.53 15.36 2.30
N PRO A 41 -6.66 16.00 2.67
CA PRO A 41 -6.94 16.35 4.05
C PRO A 41 -6.84 15.13 4.98
N LYS A 42 -6.05 15.24 6.05
CA LYS A 42 -5.92 14.21 7.07
C LYS A 42 -7.15 14.26 8.01
N PRO A 43 -7.72 13.11 8.41
CA PRO A 43 -8.78 13.09 9.41
C PRO A 43 -8.26 13.65 10.75
N LYS A 44 -9.01 14.57 11.35
CA LYS A 44 -8.66 15.31 12.59
C LYS A 44 -9.23 14.64 13.86
N ASN A 45 -9.28 13.31 13.91
CA ASN A 45 -10.19 12.66 14.86
C ASN A 45 -9.53 12.22 16.19
N SER A 46 -8.22 11.93 16.25
CA SER A 46 -7.56 11.69 17.55
C SER A 46 -6.11 12.19 17.64
N SER A 47 -5.71 12.65 18.83
CA SER A 47 -4.37 13.16 19.16
C SER A 47 -3.32 12.06 19.37
N ALA A 48 -3.75 10.79 19.46
CA ALA A 48 -2.85 9.66 19.67
C ALA A 48 -1.94 9.43 18.46
N GLY A 49 -0.72 8.94 18.72
CA GLY A 49 0.19 8.51 17.66
C GLY A 49 -0.30 7.24 16.97
N ASN A 50 0.04 7.04 15.69
CA ASN A 50 -0.39 5.87 14.93
C ASN A 50 0.02 4.55 15.61
N SER A 51 1.23 4.44 16.16
CA SER A 51 1.70 3.22 16.84
C SER A 51 0.80 2.83 18.02
N GLN A 52 0.34 3.81 18.80
CA GLN A 52 -0.56 3.58 19.93
C GLN A 52 -1.93 3.09 19.45
N LYS A 53 -2.48 3.72 18.40
CA LYS A 53 -3.75 3.27 17.79
C LYS A 53 -3.65 1.82 17.32
N TYR A 54 -2.55 1.47 16.66
CA TYR A 54 -2.29 0.11 16.19
C TYR A 54 -2.27 -0.92 17.32
N ILE A 55 -1.59 -0.62 18.44
CA ILE A 55 -1.54 -1.53 19.60
C ILE A 55 -2.94 -1.74 20.18
N VAL A 56 -3.65 -0.65 20.47
CA VAL A 56 -4.97 -0.71 21.10
C VAL A 56 -5.99 -1.42 20.20
N VAL A 57 -6.07 -1.05 18.92
CA VAL A 57 -7.04 -1.66 17.99
C VAL A 57 -6.72 -3.13 17.74
N ARG A 58 -5.43 -3.52 17.67
CA ARG A 58 -5.03 -4.92 17.51
C ARG A 58 -5.46 -5.80 18.68
N GLU A 59 -5.32 -5.31 19.91
CA GLU A 59 -5.65 -6.07 21.11
C GLU A 59 -7.16 -6.09 21.39
N LYS A 60 -7.81 -4.94 21.22
CA LYS A 60 -9.16 -4.70 21.71
C LYS A 60 -10.25 -4.80 20.63
N SER A 61 -9.89 -4.64 19.36
CA SER A 61 -10.83 -4.65 18.25
C SER A 61 -10.28 -5.41 17.03
N LYS A 62 -10.05 -6.72 17.23
CA LYS A 62 -9.40 -7.60 16.26
C LYS A 62 -10.06 -7.60 14.88
N GLU A 63 -11.39 -7.49 14.81
CA GLU A 63 -12.10 -7.45 13.54
C GLU A 63 -11.82 -6.16 12.77
N ASN A 64 -11.91 -5.01 13.42
CA ASN A 64 -11.56 -3.72 12.82
C ASN A 64 -10.07 -3.67 12.42
N PHE A 65 -9.19 -4.26 13.23
CA PHE A 65 -7.78 -4.41 12.89
C PHE A 65 -7.58 -5.21 11.59
N ARG A 66 -8.35 -6.28 11.36
CA ARG A 66 -8.28 -7.05 10.11
C ARG A 66 -8.66 -6.21 8.89
N TYR A 67 -9.68 -5.35 9.00
CA TYR A 67 -10.05 -4.45 7.90
C TYR A 67 -8.94 -3.42 7.62
N VAL A 68 -8.34 -2.83 8.65
CA VAL A 68 -7.19 -1.92 8.50
C VAL A 68 -6.02 -2.61 7.80
N GLU A 69 -5.71 -3.86 8.18
CA GLU A 69 -4.67 -4.66 7.53
C GLU A 69 -4.99 -4.94 6.06
N GLN A 70 -6.24 -5.29 5.73
CA GLN A 70 -6.66 -5.48 4.35
C GLN A 70 -6.47 -4.21 3.50
N TRP A 71 -6.79 -3.03 4.05
CA TRP A 71 -6.52 -1.76 3.38
C TRP A 71 -5.02 -1.52 3.17
N ASN A 72 -4.18 -1.83 4.17
CA ASN A 72 -2.73 -1.73 4.04
C ASN A 72 -2.17 -2.69 2.97
N VAL A 73 -2.70 -3.92 2.88
CA VAL A 73 -2.35 -4.87 1.82
C VAL A 73 -2.71 -4.31 0.44
N LEU A 74 -3.94 -3.81 0.26
CA LEU A 74 -4.38 -3.21 -1.01
C LEU A 74 -3.58 -1.96 -1.38
N LYS A 75 -3.20 -1.15 -0.40
CA LYS A 75 -2.31 0.01 -0.56
C LYS A 75 -0.94 -0.42 -1.08
N ASN A 76 -0.30 -1.38 -0.41
CA ASN A 76 1.03 -1.88 -0.79
C ASN A 76 1.01 -2.56 -2.15
N PHE A 77 -0.03 -3.37 -2.43
CA PHE A 77 -0.21 -4.02 -3.72
C PHE A 77 -0.37 -2.98 -4.85
N SER A 78 -1.28 -2.02 -4.68
CA SER A 78 -1.53 -0.98 -5.69
C SER A 78 -0.30 -0.12 -5.95
N SER A 79 0.40 0.31 -4.90
CA SER A 79 1.62 1.13 -5.05
C SER A 79 2.77 0.36 -5.72
N SER A 80 2.95 -0.92 -5.37
CA SER A 80 3.92 -1.80 -6.04
C SER A 80 3.56 -2.07 -7.50
N LEU A 81 2.27 -2.26 -7.79
CA LEU A 81 1.77 -2.46 -9.15
C LEU A 81 1.96 -1.21 -10.01
N ALA A 82 1.66 -0.02 -9.48
CA ALA A 82 1.90 1.24 -10.18
C ALA A 82 3.37 1.41 -10.56
N LEU A 83 4.30 1.09 -9.64
CA LEU A 83 5.72 1.13 -9.93
C LEU A 83 6.14 0.07 -10.97
N ALA A 84 5.64 -1.16 -10.84
CA ALA A 84 5.93 -2.22 -11.80
C ALA A 84 5.45 -1.83 -13.21
N LEU A 85 4.28 -1.20 -13.34
CA LEU A 85 3.78 -0.68 -14.60
C LEU A 85 4.72 0.38 -15.18
N ILE A 86 5.21 1.33 -14.37
CA ILE A 86 6.21 2.32 -14.82
C ILE A 86 7.48 1.64 -15.31
N CYS A 87 8.00 0.65 -14.58
CA CYS A 87 9.20 -0.08 -14.99
C CYS A 87 9.00 -0.81 -16.32
N ILE A 88 7.85 -1.47 -16.51
CA ILE A 88 7.49 -2.15 -17.76
C ILE A 88 7.38 -1.14 -18.90
N ASP A 89 6.74 0.00 -18.65
CA ASP A 89 6.52 1.05 -19.65
C ASP A 89 7.84 1.66 -20.13
N VAL A 90 8.78 1.93 -19.20
CA VAL A 90 10.14 2.36 -19.52
C VAL A 90 10.91 1.28 -20.30
N GLN A 91 10.80 0.01 -19.88
CA GLN A 91 11.46 -1.09 -20.58
C GLN A 91 10.94 -1.24 -22.02
N CYS A 92 9.63 -1.12 -22.23
CA CYS A 92 8.99 -1.14 -23.53
C CYS A 92 9.44 0.02 -24.41
N LEU A 93 9.53 1.23 -23.85
CA LEU A 93 10.02 2.42 -24.56
C LEU A 93 11.44 2.24 -25.09
N VAL A 94 12.32 1.57 -24.34
CA VAL A 94 13.71 1.32 -24.74
C VAL A 94 13.83 0.12 -25.69
N SER A 95 13.04 -0.94 -25.49
CA SER A 95 13.25 -2.24 -26.16
C SER A 95 12.42 -2.43 -27.43
N ILE A 96 11.25 -1.78 -27.52
CA ILE A 96 10.27 -2.05 -28.56
C ILE A 96 10.20 -0.86 -29.52
N LYS A 97 10.75 -1.04 -30.73
CA LYS A 97 10.81 0.03 -31.74
C LYS A 97 9.43 0.55 -32.21
N SER A 98 8.38 -0.26 -32.08
CA SER A 98 7.01 0.13 -32.38
C SER A 98 6.27 0.78 -31.20
N PHE A 99 6.91 0.90 -30.03
CA PHE A 99 6.31 1.52 -28.87
C PHE A 99 6.27 3.03 -29.04
N THR A 100 5.09 3.54 -29.37
CA THR A 100 4.91 4.97 -29.63
C THR A 100 4.77 5.75 -28.33
N ILE A 101 5.02 7.06 -28.39
CA ILE A 101 4.83 7.97 -27.26
C ILE A 101 3.40 7.91 -26.68
N PHE A 102 2.39 7.61 -27.50
CA PHE A 102 1.01 7.46 -27.03
C PHE A 102 0.82 6.26 -26.11
N HIS A 103 1.52 5.15 -26.37
CA HIS A 103 1.49 3.97 -25.50
C HIS A 103 2.14 4.29 -24.16
N PHE A 104 3.28 4.99 -24.18
CA PHE A 104 3.98 5.45 -22.98
C PHE A 104 3.09 6.37 -22.13
N ILE A 105 2.47 7.39 -22.74
CA ILE A 105 1.54 8.27 -22.02
C ILE A 105 0.38 7.48 -21.42
N GLY A 106 -0.15 6.50 -22.15
CA GLY A 106 -1.20 5.59 -21.65
C GLY A 106 -0.74 4.76 -20.45
N GLY A 107 0.48 4.22 -20.48
CA GLY A 107 1.09 3.45 -19.39
C GLY A 107 1.30 4.30 -18.13
N ILE A 108 1.82 5.51 -18.28
CA ILE A 108 1.93 6.49 -17.19
C ILE A 108 0.56 6.86 -16.63
N ALA A 109 -0.44 7.14 -17.48
CA ALA A 109 -1.78 7.47 -17.04
C ALA A 109 -2.42 6.32 -16.23
N LEU A 110 -2.28 5.08 -16.69
CA LEU A 110 -2.76 3.90 -15.96
C LEU A 110 -2.04 3.74 -14.60
N SER A 111 -0.72 3.92 -14.59
CA SER A 111 0.09 3.86 -13.37
C SER A 111 -0.37 4.91 -12.34
N MET A 112 -0.68 6.13 -12.82
CA MET A 112 -1.24 7.19 -11.97
C MET A 112 -2.61 6.80 -11.42
N VAL A 113 -3.52 6.23 -12.21
CA VAL A 113 -4.83 5.76 -11.72
C VAL A 113 -4.67 4.74 -10.58
N VAL A 114 -3.77 3.77 -10.74
CA VAL A 114 -3.50 2.77 -9.70
C VAL A 114 -2.88 3.43 -8.45
N LEU A 115 -1.98 4.40 -8.63
CA LEU A 115 -1.38 5.15 -7.53
C LEU A 115 -2.41 5.99 -6.75
N PHE A 116 -3.37 6.60 -7.45
CA PHE A 116 -4.51 7.28 -6.82
C PHE A 116 -5.37 6.32 -6.01
N LYS A 117 -5.61 5.09 -6.50
CA LYS A 117 -6.30 4.05 -5.72
C LYS A 117 -5.50 3.64 -4.49
N ALA A 118 -4.18 3.51 -4.59
CA ALA A 118 -3.31 3.24 -3.44
C ALA A 118 -3.47 4.30 -2.34
N SER A 119 -3.52 5.59 -2.71
CA SER A 119 -3.74 6.70 -1.76
C SER A 119 -5.14 6.64 -1.13
N THR A 120 -6.18 6.26 -1.88
CA THR A 120 -7.51 6.02 -1.30
C THR A 120 -7.49 4.90 -0.26
N TYR A 121 -6.85 3.77 -0.54
CA TYR A 121 -6.71 2.67 0.43
C TYR A 121 -5.90 3.10 1.65
N HIS A 122 -4.82 3.87 1.46
CA HIS A 122 -4.06 4.42 2.58
C HIS A 122 -4.94 5.25 3.51
N ARG A 123 -5.80 6.09 2.92
CA ARG A 123 -6.72 6.95 3.66
C ARG A 123 -7.78 6.14 4.42
N TRP A 124 -8.37 5.12 3.79
CA TRP A 124 -9.32 4.23 4.46
C TRP A 124 -8.68 3.52 5.65
N ALA A 125 -7.45 3.00 5.49
CA ALA A 125 -6.69 2.42 6.59
C ALA A 125 -6.50 3.40 7.76
N ILE A 126 -6.16 4.67 7.48
CA ILE A 126 -5.99 5.69 8.52
C ILE A 126 -7.32 6.02 9.21
N ILE A 127 -8.39 6.24 8.44
CA ILE A 127 -9.70 6.61 8.97
C ILE A 127 -10.27 5.48 9.82
N ASP A 128 -10.24 4.25 9.33
CA ASP A 128 -10.79 3.10 10.05
C ASP A 128 -10.01 2.80 11.32
N LEU A 129 -8.67 2.92 11.28
CA LEU A 129 -7.84 2.79 12.48
C LEU A 129 -8.19 3.83 13.54
N ASP A 130 -8.37 5.08 13.11
CA ASP A 130 -8.67 6.19 14.01
C ASP A 130 -10.09 6.11 14.60
N ASN A 131 -11.07 5.73 13.76
CA ASN A 131 -12.45 5.50 14.20
C ASN A 131 -12.52 4.32 15.17
N ALA A 132 -11.86 3.20 14.87
CA ALA A 132 -11.82 2.03 15.75
C ALA A 132 -11.19 2.37 17.10
N TYR A 133 -10.10 3.14 17.09
CA TYR A 133 -9.47 3.63 18.32
C TYR A 133 -10.42 4.52 19.13
N THR A 134 -11.01 5.54 18.50
CA THR A 134 -11.89 6.52 19.16
C THR A 134 -13.16 5.88 19.73
N ASN A 135 -13.75 4.92 19.00
CA ASN A 135 -14.93 4.20 19.47
C ASN A 135 -14.62 3.37 20.71
N TYR A 136 -13.45 2.72 20.75
CA TYR A 136 -13.01 1.96 21.90
C TYR A 136 -12.74 2.84 23.14
N THR A 137 -12.01 3.95 22.98
CA THR A 137 -11.72 4.84 24.11
C THR A 137 -13.00 5.43 24.70
N LYS A 138 -13.96 5.81 23.85
CA LYS A 138 -15.26 6.31 24.30
C LYS A 138 -16.10 5.25 25.02
N SER A 139 -16.04 3.98 24.59
CA SER A 139 -16.75 2.91 25.32
C SER A 139 -16.16 2.67 26.70
N GLU A 140 -14.84 2.68 26.85
CA GLU A 140 -14.22 2.50 28.18
C GLU A 140 -14.52 3.66 29.14
N GLU A 141 -14.53 4.91 28.65
CA GLU A 141 -14.91 6.08 29.46
C GLU A 141 -16.36 5.98 29.98
N ASN A 142 -17.28 5.44 29.16
CA ASN A 142 -18.67 5.25 29.57
C ASN A 142 -18.86 4.08 30.55
N GLU A 143 -18.02 3.03 30.48
CA GLU A 143 -18.08 1.86 31.38
C GLU A 143 -17.40 2.13 32.74
N THR A 144 -16.45 3.05 32.81
CA THR A 144 -15.71 3.38 34.05
C THR A 144 -16.25 4.62 34.78
N GLY A 145 -17.08 5.43 34.12
CA GLY A 145 -17.69 6.64 34.67
C GLY A 145 -19.11 6.48 35.24
N GLY A 146 -19.65 5.26 35.31
CA GLY A 146 -20.97 4.93 35.89
C GLY A 146 -20.85 4.05 37.12
#